data_AF-A0A1F9AUT5-F1
#
_entry.id   AF-A0A1F9AUT5-F1
#
_cell.length_a   1.000
_cell.length_b   1.000
_cell.length_c   1.000
_cell.angle_alpha   90.00
_cell.angle_beta   90.00
_cell.angle_gamma   90.00
#
_symmetry.space_group_name_H-M   'P 1'
#
loop_
_entity.id
_entity.type
_entity.pdbx_description
1 polymer ?
#
loop_
_entity_poly.entity_id
_entity_poly.type
_entity_poly.pdbx_seq_one_letter_code
_entity_poly.pdbx_strand_id
1 'polypeptide(L)' 'MEKFALIRKPDKEISPAEEDYLKQVLDVLVGQLGHRQAEAKRMITDALKRNPLASTPEELFEEVYRGEIAK' A
#
# COMPACT_ATOMS: atom_id res chain seq x y z
N MET A 1 -1.50 -27.98 -31.71
CA MET A 1 -2.22 -27.08 -30.77
C MET A 1 -2.21 -27.75 -29.42
N GLU A 2 -1.19 -27.47 -28.61
CA GLU A 2 -0.98 -28.17 -27.35
C GLU A 2 -0.80 -27.16 -26.22
N LYS A 3 -1.63 -27.36 -25.19
CA LYS A 3 -1.77 -26.57 -23.97
C LYS A 3 -0.49 -26.72 -23.15
N PHE A 4 0.17 -25.61 -22.82
CA PHE A 4 1.13 -25.59 -21.72
C PHE A 4 0.64 -24.64 -20.63
N ALA A 5 0.09 -25.30 -19.62
CA ALA A 5 -0.04 -24.97 -18.20
C ALA A 5 -0.04 -23.50 -17.75
N LEU A 6 -1.18 -23.12 -17.16
CA LEU A 6 -1.26 -22.22 -16.00
C LEU A 6 -0.19 -22.61 -14.97
N ILE A 7 0.83 -21.77 -14.80
CA ILE A 7 1.62 -21.74 -13.56
C ILE A 7 1.44 -20.35 -12.96
N ARG A 8 0.38 -20.19 -12.17
CA ARG A 8 0.29 -19.11 -11.19
C ARG A 8 1.22 -19.49 -10.04
N LYS A 9 2.45 -18.98 -10.06
CA LYS A 9 3.14 -18.66 -8.82
C LYS A 9 2.66 -17.26 -8.41
N PRO A 10 2.03 -17.05 -7.24
CA PRO A 10 1.98 -15.74 -6.65
C PRO A 10 3.32 -15.54 -5.95
N ASP A 11 4.42 -15.50 -6.70
CA ASP A 11 5.56 -14.73 -6.25
C ASP A 11 5.13 -13.30 -6.56
N LYS A 12 4.51 -12.65 -5.57
CA LYS A 12 4.22 -11.22 -5.66
C LYS A 12 5.60 -10.55 -5.59
N GLU A 13 6.33 -10.62 -6.71
CA GLU A 13 7.45 -9.73 -6.99
C GLU A 13 6.86 -8.35 -6.80
N ILE A 14 7.19 -7.73 -5.66
CA ILE A 14 6.83 -6.36 -5.37
C ILE A 14 7.44 -5.58 -6.53
N SER A 15 6.59 -5.25 -7.49
CA SER A 15 7.04 -4.56 -8.68
C SER A 15 7.64 -3.23 -8.23
N PRO A 16 8.69 -2.67 -8.88
CA PRO A 16 9.26 -1.39 -8.48
C PRO A 16 8.21 -0.27 -8.36
N ALA A 17 7.12 -0.40 -9.13
CA ALA A 17 5.94 0.46 -9.07
C ALA A 17 5.18 0.38 -7.72
N GLU A 18 5.20 -0.77 -7.04
CA GLU A 18 4.56 -0.94 -5.73
C GLU A 18 5.32 -0.23 -4.60
N GLU A 19 6.65 -0.18 -4.65
CA GLU A 19 7.42 0.60 -3.67
C GLU A 19 7.29 2.11 -3.89
N ASP A 20 7.08 2.54 -5.13
CA ASP A 20 6.98 3.96 -5.48
C ASP A 20 5.74 4.63 -4.88
N TYR A 21 4.57 3.98 -4.87
CA TYR A 21 3.37 4.58 -4.28
C TYR A 21 3.44 4.63 -2.75
N LEU A 22 4.02 3.62 -2.10
CA LEU A 22 4.21 3.61 -0.64
C LEU A 22 5.08 4.77 -0.18
N LYS A 23 6.14 5.05 -0.94
CA LYS A 23 7.03 6.17 -0.67
C LYS A 23 6.35 7.51 -0.88
N GLN A 24 5.52 7.66 -1.92
CA GLN A 24 4.72 8.87 -2.15
C GLN A 24 3.73 9.14 -1.01
N VAL A 25 2.98 8.13 -0.58
CA VAL A 25 2.03 8.26 0.54
C VAL A 25 2.76 8.64 1.83
N LEU A 26 3.90 8.00 2.10
CA LEU A 26 4.72 8.33 3.27
C LEU A 26 5.22 9.78 3.25
N ASP A 27 5.70 10.25 2.09
CA ASP A 27 6.21 11.61 1.93
C ASP A 27 5.12 12.65 2.14
N VAL A 28 3.92 12.42 1.61
CA VAL A 28 2.75 13.29 1.81
C VAL A 28 2.28 13.26 3.28
N LEU A 29 2.20 12.09 3.91
CA LEU A 29 1.83 11.96 5.34
C LEU A 29 2.77 12.73 6.25
N VAL A 30 4.08 12.70 5.98
CA VAL A 30 5.08 13.37 6.82
C VAL A 30 5.25 14.84 6.43
N GLY A 31 5.41 15.11 5.14
CA GLY A 31 5.78 16.42 4.60
C GLY A 31 4.62 17.39 4.45
N GLN A 32 3.42 16.92 4.12
CA GLN A 32 2.24 17.79 3.93
C GLN A 32 1.29 17.75 5.13
N LEU A 33 1.08 16.56 5.70
CA LEU A 33 0.14 16.36 6.81
C LEU A 33 0.80 16.44 8.19
N GLY A 34 2.13 16.41 8.25
CA GLY A 34 2.89 16.61 9.49
C GLY A 34 2.93 15.40 10.43
N HIS A 35 2.55 14.21 9.96
CA HIS A 35 2.69 12.99 10.76
C HIS A 35 4.17 12.66 11.00
N ARG A 36 4.45 11.98 12.12
CA ARG A 36 5.80 11.46 12.36
C ARG A 36 6.06 10.30 11.41
N GLN A 37 7.29 10.18 10.91
CA GLN A 37 7.66 9.10 9.98
C GLN A 37 7.34 7.69 10.51
N ALA A 38 7.54 7.46 11.81
CA ALA A 38 7.19 6.19 12.45
C ALA A 38 5.67 5.93 12.50
N GLU A 39 4.88 6.99 12.70
CA GLU A 39 3.42 6.92 12.75
C GLU A 39 2.85 6.69 11.35
N ALA A 40 3.29 7.46 10.35
CA ALA A 40 2.89 7.30 8.96
C ALA A 40 3.18 5.89 8.42
N LYS A 41 4.36 5.33 8.71
CA LYS A 41 4.68 3.94 8.36
C LYS A 41 3.72 2.94 8.99
N ARG A 42 3.36 3.16 10.26
CA ARG A 42 2.40 2.29 10.97
C ARG A 42 1.01 2.38 10.35
N MET A 43 0.55 3.59 10.05
CA MET A 43 -0.74 3.84 9.40
C MET A 43 -0.82 3.11 8.04
N ILE A 44 0.22 3.25 7.20
CA ILE A 44 0.34 2.54 5.92
C ILE A 44 0.32 1.02 6.13
N THR A 45 1.09 0.51 7.08
CA THR A 45 1.15 -0.93 7.37
C THR A 45 -0.21 -1.46 7.81
N ASP A 46 -0.91 -0.74 8.68
CA ASP A 46 -2.22 -1.14 9.17
C ASP A 46 -3.29 -1.04 8.07
N ALA A 47 -3.17 -0.08 7.14
CA ALA A 47 -4.01 0.01 5.95
C ALA A 47 -3.79 -1.19 5.00
N LEU A 48 -2.54 -1.54 4.70
CA LEU A 48 -2.21 -2.70 3.86
C LEU A 48 -2.66 -4.04 4.49
N LYS A 49 -2.67 -4.15 5.82
CA LYS A 49 -3.25 -5.32 6.50
C LYS A 49 -4.76 -5.43 6.29
N ARG A 50 -5.48 -4.30 6.24
CA ARG A 50 -6.92 -4.27 5.99
C ARG A 50 -7.25 -4.50 4.53
N ASN A 51 -6.53 -3.82 3.64
CA ASN A 51 -6.70 -3.94 2.20
C ASN A 51 -5.34 -4.15 1.50
N PRO A 52 -4.89 -5.41 1.35
CA PRO A 52 -3.65 -5.74 0.65
C PRO A 52 -3.74 -5.57 -0.88
N LEU A 53 -4.92 -5.22 -1.40
CA LEU A 53 -5.15 -4.94 -2.81
C LEU A 53 -4.96 -3.46 -3.16
N ALA A 54 -4.80 -2.57 -2.16
CA ALA A 54 -4.47 -1.17 -2.40
C ALA A 54 -3.16 -1.10 -3.20
N SER A 55 -3.27 -0.66 -4.45
CA SER A 55 -2.17 -0.67 -5.42
C SER A 55 -1.83 0.74 -5.92
N THR A 56 -2.59 1.74 -5.47
CA THR A 56 -2.41 3.15 -5.81
C THR A 56 -2.25 3.99 -4.53
N PRO A 57 -1.61 5.17 -4.62
CA PRO A 57 -1.46 6.03 -3.46
C PRO A 57 -2.81 6.52 -2.93
N GLU A 58 -3.79 6.80 -3.80
CA GLU A 58 -5.14 7.22 -3.42
C GLU A 58 -5.89 6.13 -2.64
N GLU A 59 -5.87 4.89 -3.11
CA GLU A 59 -6.51 3.76 -2.41
C GLU A 59 -5.89 3.55 -1.03
N LEU A 60 -4.56 3.67 -0.93
CA LEU A 60 -3.86 3.54 0.33
C LEU A 60 -4.19 4.69 1.28
N PHE A 61 -4.30 5.93 0.79
CA PHE A 61 -4.73 7.06 1.59
C PHE A 61 -6.14 6.88 2.15
N GLU A 62 -7.10 6.50 1.30
CA GLU A 62 -8.46 6.23 1.74
C GLU A 62 -8.49 5.15 2.81
N GLU A 63 -7.74 4.06 2.62
CA GLU A 63 -7.70 2.96 3.58
C GLU A 63 -7.01 3.37 4.90
N VAL A 64 -5.96 4.19 4.84
CA VAL A 64 -5.30 4.78 6.02
C VAL A 64 -6.31 5.59 6.83
N TYR A 65 -7.02 6.53 6.21
CA TYR A 65 -7.98 7.38 6.90
C TYR A 65 -9.23 6.64 7.36
N ARG A 66 -9.70 5.65 6.59
CA ARG A 66 -10.80 4.77 7.00
C ARG A 66 -10.49 4.08 8.33
N GLY A 67 -9.23 3.65 8.51
CA GLY A 67 -8.78 3.06 9.76
C GLY A 67 -8.67 4.00 10.94
N GLU A 68 -8.29 5.25 10.70
CA GLU A 68 -8.18 6.26 11.75
C GLU A 68 -9.56 6.72 12.23
N ILE A 69 -10.56 6.83 11.33
CA ILE A 69 -11.93 7.20 11.71
C ILE A 69 -12.65 6.04 12.43
N ALA A 70 -12.32 4.79 12.10
CA ALA A 70 -12.93 3.60 12.70
C ALA A 70 -12.37 3.22 14.08
N LYS A 71 -11.44 4.02 14.62
CA LYS A 71 -10.72 3.77 15.87
C LYS A 71 -11.17 4.73 16.97
#